data_AF-A0A4Q8BBT1-F1
#
_entry.id   AF-A0A4Q8BBT1-F1
#
_cell.length_a   1.000
_cell.length_b   1.000
_cell.length_c   1.000
_cell.angle_alpha   90.00
_cell.angle_beta   90.00
_cell.angle_gamma   90.00
#
_symmetry.space_group_name_H-M   'P 1'
#
loop_
_entity.id
_entity.type
_entity.pdbx_description
1 polymer ?
#
loop_
_entity_poly.entity_id
_entity_poly.type
_entity_poly.pdbx_seq_one_letter_code
_entity_poly.pdbx_strand_id
1 'polypeptide(L)'
;MLAVILAVMAFVGWRWWHNHPPYGPEALAIKSSLQIVGHEEAQAALGDKVNAPVSDGRDQLVLGQVSWQTPPKPLDGGYFAIFLIDKRTNLKPGSFSASSPLQEAVGLGSAGVDNKIAKRYSWLQGAGDVREGNIWTSYGSRLAVSDGDASPLTFVAAFPYVDGPLRAVVHVPTAPVAISDLLLALVYMGPDGQVYWAQRLQG
;
A
#
# COMPACT_ATOMS: atom_id res chain seq x y z
N MET A 1 3.96 -24.39 -38.93
CA MET A 1 4.38 -23.00 -38.60
C MET A 1 3.20 -22.07 -38.40
N LEU A 2 2.23 -22.02 -39.32
CA LEU A 2 1.04 -21.15 -39.23
C LEU A 2 0.19 -21.36 -37.96
N ALA A 3 -0.06 -22.61 -37.56
CA ALA A 3 -0.85 -22.94 -36.36
C ALA A 3 -0.20 -22.45 -35.05
N VAL A 4 1.14 -22.45 -34.97
CA VAL A 4 1.87 -21.94 -33.81
C VAL A 4 1.78 -20.41 -33.74
N ILE A 5 1.87 -19.74 -34.90
CA ILE A 5 1.70 -18.28 -34.99
C ILE A 5 0.30 -17.86 -34.56
N LEU A 6 -0.74 -18.59 -35.01
CA LEU A 6 -2.13 -18.32 -34.61
C LEU A 6 -2.37 -18.56 -33.11
N ALA A 7 -1.80 -19.62 -32.54
CA ALA A 7 -1.90 -19.89 -31.10
C ALA A 7 -1.20 -18.81 -30.26
N VAL A 8 -0.02 -18.34 -30.67
CA VAL A 8 0.68 -17.23 -29.99
C VAL A 8 -0.11 -15.93 -30.09
N MET A 9 -0.67 -15.61 -31.27
CA MET A 9 -1.49 -14.38 -31.44
C MET A 9 -2.77 -14.43 -30.61
N ALA A 10 -3.46 -15.58 -30.56
CA ALA A 10 -4.64 -15.75 -29.72
C ALA A 10 -4.32 -15.61 -28.23
N PHE A 11 -3.20 -16.18 -27.77
CA PHE A 11 -2.74 -16.06 -26.39
C PHE A 11 -2.34 -14.62 -26.04
N VAL A 12 -1.64 -13.92 -26.93
CA VAL A 12 -1.27 -12.51 -26.75
C VAL A 12 -2.52 -11.62 -26.72
N GLY A 13 -3.49 -11.84 -27.60
CA GLY A 13 -4.76 -11.10 -27.62
C GLY A 13 -5.59 -11.34 -26.36
N TRP A 14 -5.71 -12.59 -25.92
CA TRP A 14 -6.39 -12.95 -24.67
C TRP A 14 -5.71 -12.32 -23.45
N ARG A 15 -4.36 -12.41 -23.39
CA ARG A 15 -3.58 -11.79 -22.33
C ARG A 15 -3.70 -10.27 -22.33
N TRP A 16 -3.70 -9.62 -23.49
CA TRP A 16 -3.90 -8.18 -23.62
C TRP A 16 -5.28 -7.77 -23.10
N TRP A 17 -6.33 -8.48 -23.50
CA TRP A 17 -7.70 -8.21 -23.04
C TRP A 17 -7.87 -8.38 -21.52
N HIS A 18 -7.27 -9.40 -20.92
CA HIS A 18 -7.35 -9.65 -19.47
C HIS A 18 -6.38 -8.84 -18.61
N ASN A 19 -5.44 -8.11 -19.21
CA ASN A 19 -4.49 -7.25 -18.46
C ASN A 19 -4.76 -5.76 -18.64
N HIS A 20 -5.83 -5.39 -19.34
CA HIS A 20 -6.21 -3.99 -19.47
C HIS A 20 -6.93 -3.50 -18.23
N PRO A 21 -6.52 -2.34 -17.67
CA PRO A 21 -7.21 -1.76 -16.54
C PRO A 21 -8.64 -1.34 -16.97
N PRO A 22 -9.66 -1.56 -16.14
CA PRO A 22 -11.02 -1.13 -16.45
C PRO A 22 -11.16 0.42 -16.47
N TYR A 23 -10.25 1.13 -15.81
CA TYR A 23 -10.10 2.59 -15.79
C TYR A 23 -8.70 2.97 -15.25
N GLY A 24 -8.21 4.17 -15.57
CA GLY A 24 -6.97 4.73 -15.01
C GLY A 24 -7.18 5.51 -13.70
N PRO A 25 -6.10 5.84 -12.97
CA PRO A 25 -6.18 6.55 -11.69
C PRO A 25 -6.82 7.95 -11.79
N GLU A 26 -6.76 8.58 -12.97
CA GLU A 26 -7.39 9.87 -13.25
C GLU A 26 -8.91 9.85 -13.05
N ALA A 27 -9.55 8.70 -13.21
CA ALA A 27 -11.00 8.56 -13.03
C ALA A 27 -11.44 8.64 -11.55
N LEU A 28 -10.50 8.54 -10.60
CA LEU A 28 -10.79 8.47 -9.18
C LEU A 28 -10.68 9.82 -8.46
N ALA A 29 -10.13 10.85 -9.10
CA ALA A 29 -9.89 12.17 -8.50
C ALA A 29 -9.26 12.08 -7.09
N ILE A 30 -8.21 11.25 -6.96
CA ILE A 30 -7.63 10.86 -5.67
C ILE A 30 -7.08 12.07 -4.92
N LYS A 31 -7.38 12.16 -3.62
CA LYS A 31 -6.81 13.13 -2.68
C LYS A 31 -6.10 12.40 -1.56
N SER A 32 -5.00 12.98 -1.07
CA SER A 32 -4.26 12.41 0.05
C SER A 32 -3.57 13.46 0.91
N SER A 33 -3.31 13.10 2.16
CA SER A 33 -2.49 13.86 3.11
C SER A 33 -1.69 12.90 4.00
N LEU A 34 -0.54 13.38 4.47
CA LEU A 34 0.27 12.76 5.53
C LEU A 34 0.66 13.82 6.53
N GLN A 35 0.57 13.49 7.82
CA GLN A 35 0.93 14.36 8.92
C GLN A 35 1.55 13.55 10.06
N ILE A 36 2.56 14.10 10.71
CA ILE A 36 3.07 13.55 11.98
C ILE A 36 2.16 14.09 13.08
N VAL A 37 1.63 13.20 13.93
CA VAL A 37 0.63 13.53 14.95
C VAL A 37 0.97 12.89 16.30
N GLY A 38 0.34 13.39 17.36
CA GLY A 38 0.33 12.72 18.66
C GLY A 38 -0.67 11.55 18.71
N HIS A 39 -0.59 10.74 19.77
CA HIS A 39 -1.50 9.59 19.94
C HIS A 39 -2.97 10.00 20.09
N GLU A 40 -3.27 11.07 20.83
CA GLU A 40 -4.65 11.56 20.99
C GLU A 40 -5.26 12.01 19.66
N GLU A 41 -4.49 12.76 18.84
CA GLU A 41 -4.91 13.19 17.50
C GLU A 41 -5.10 11.99 16.57
N ALA A 42 -4.19 11.00 16.63
CA ALA A 42 -4.31 9.76 15.88
C ALA A 42 -5.58 8.97 16.25
N GLN A 43 -5.86 8.83 17.55
CA GLN A 43 -7.05 8.14 18.05
C GLN A 43 -8.33 8.87 17.65
N ALA A 44 -8.36 10.20 17.80
CA ALA A 44 -9.50 11.01 17.39
C ALA A 44 -9.78 10.88 15.89
N ALA A 45 -8.75 10.81 15.06
CA ALA A 45 -8.90 10.66 13.60
C ALA A 45 -9.38 9.27 13.18
N LEU A 46 -9.03 8.21 13.92
CA LEU A 46 -9.49 6.84 13.68
C LEU A 46 -10.91 6.58 14.23
N GLY A 47 -11.31 7.33 15.26
CA GLY A 47 -12.59 7.21 15.95
C GLY A 47 -12.62 6.03 16.94
N ASP A 48 -13.77 5.80 17.55
CA ASP A 48 -13.89 4.89 18.72
C ASP A 48 -13.84 3.39 18.39
N LYS A 49 -13.95 3.04 17.10
CA LYS A 49 -14.02 1.64 16.65
C LYS A 49 -12.65 1.02 16.39
N VAL A 50 -11.61 1.84 16.28
CA VAL A 50 -10.26 1.41 15.91
C VAL A 50 -9.27 2.10 16.83
N ASN A 51 -8.39 1.32 17.45
CA ASN A 51 -7.35 1.87 18.31
C ASN A 51 -6.18 2.37 17.46
N ALA A 52 -5.68 3.57 17.76
CA ALA A 52 -4.41 4.03 17.25
C ALA A 52 -3.28 3.09 17.70
N PRO A 53 -2.23 2.89 16.87
CA PRO A 53 -1.06 2.17 17.30
C PRO A 53 -0.50 2.75 18.60
N VAL A 54 -0.06 1.86 19.50
CA VAL A 54 0.67 2.28 20.69
C VAL A 54 1.97 2.96 20.26
N SER A 55 2.25 4.12 20.85
CA SER A 55 3.47 4.88 20.63
C SER A 55 4.05 5.28 21.97
N ASP A 56 5.30 4.92 22.22
CA ASP A 56 5.99 5.27 23.45
C ASP A 56 6.92 6.45 23.23
N GLY A 57 6.77 7.52 24.03
CA GLY A 57 7.73 8.62 24.19
C GLY A 57 8.32 9.26 22.93
N ARG A 58 9.30 8.60 22.30
CA ARG A 58 10.04 9.05 21.12
C ARG A 58 9.57 8.43 19.80
N ASP A 59 8.67 7.45 19.85
CA ASP A 59 8.00 6.91 18.68
C ASP A 59 7.25 8.02 17.92
N GLN A 60 7.07 7.82 16.62
CA GLN A 60 6.29 8.74 15.80
C GLN A 60 5.09 8.04 15.19
N LEU A 61 3.96 8.73 15.21
CA LEU A 61 2.77 8.33 14.50
C LEU A 61 2.61 9.21 13.26
N VAL A 62 2.37 8.56 12.12
CA VAL A 62 2.04 9.23 10.87
C VAL A 62 0.58 8.94 10.56
N LEU A 63 -0.25 9.98 10.63
CA LEU A 63 -1.62 9.98 10.17
C LEU A 63 -1.65 10.20 8.66
N GLY A 64 -2.31 9.30 7.95
CA GLY A 64 -2.59 9.42 6.53
C GLY A 64 -4.07 9.41 6.25
N GLN A 65 -4.49 10.21 5.27
CA GLN A 65 -5.83 10.17 4.72
C GLN A 65 -5.75 9.97 3.22
N VAL A 66 -6.59 9.08 2.69
CA VAL A 66 -6.72 8.84 1.25
C VAL A 66 -8.20 8.80 0.92
N SER A 67 -8.60 9.53 -0.11
CA SER A 67 -9.97 9.51 -0.60
C SER A 67 -9.99 9.51 -2.11
N TRP A 68 -11.02 8.91 -2.66
CA TRP A 68 -11.33 8.88 -4.08
C TRP A 68 -12.84 8.97 -4.30
N GLN A 69 -13.23 9.32 -5.52
CA GLN A 69 -14.60 9.21 -6.01
C GLN A 69 -14.94 7.76 -6.36
N THR A 70 -16.22 7.43 -6.32
CA THR A 70 -16.73 6.11 -6.70
C THR A 70 -16.13 5.66 -8.04
N PRO A 71 -15.47 4.50 -8.08
CA PRO A 71 -14.90 3.98 -9.31
C PRO A 71 -15.94 3.85 -10.44
N PRO A 72 -15.58 4.14 -11.71
CA PRO A 72 -16.51 3.99 -12.84
C PRO A 72 -16.99 2.55 -13.07
N LYS A 73 -16.21 1.57 -12.60
CA LYS A 73 -16.55 0.16 -12.56
C LYS A 73 -16.15 -0.42 -11.19
N PRO A 74 -16.90 -1.39 -10.66
CA PRO A 74 -16.52 -2.08 -9.42
C PRO A 74 -15.13 -2.72 -9.54
N LEU A 75 -14.54 -3.07 -8.40
CA LEU A 75 -13.21 -3.68 -8.40
C LEU A 75 -13.20 -5.12 -8.94
N ASP A 76 -14.36 -5.79 -9.00
CA ASP A 76 -14.61 -7.11 -9.60
C ASP A 76 -13.55 -8.17 -9.21
N GLY A 77 -13.39 -8.37 -7.90
CA GLY A 77 -12.39 -9.30 -7.33
C GLY A 77 -10.96 -8.73 -7.28
N GLY A 78 -10.72 -7.58 -7.89
CA GLY A 78 -9.55 -6.75 -7.65
C GLY A 78 -9.63 -5.97 -6.33
N TYR A 79 -8.59 -5.20 -6.04
CA TYR A 79 -8.52 -4.37 -4.83
C TYR A 79 -7.54 -3.21 -5.03
N PHE A 80 -7.73 -2.15 -4.25
CA PHE A 80 -6.71 -1.12 -4.09
C PHE A 80 -5.72 -1.50 -2.99
N ALA A 81 -4.43 -1.39 -3.28
CA ALA A 81 -3.35 -1.55 -2.33
C ALA A 81 -2.75 -0.19 -2.02
N ILE A 82 -2.81 0.24 -0.75
CA ILE A 82 -2.22 1.51 -0.30
C ILE A 82 -0.93 1.20 0.46
N PHE A 83 0.17 1.76 -0.01
CA PHE A 83 1.50 1.58 0.55
C PHE A 83 1.99 2.89 1.17
N LEU A 84 2.42 2.84 2.43
CA LEU A 84 3.34 3.82 2.99
C LEU A 84 4.71 3.17 3.07
N ILE A 85 5.70 3.75 2.41
CA ILE A 85 7.06 3.22 2.33
C ILE A 85 8.03 4.28 2.86
N ASP A 86 8.93 3.89 3.76
CA ASP A 86 10.07 4.72 4.14
C ASP A 86 11.15 4.62 3.07
N LYS A 87 11.42 5.71 2.36
CA LYS A 87 12.42 5.76 1.27
C LYS A 87 13.85 5.53 1.75
N ARG A 88 14.14 5.73 3.04
CA ARG A 88 15.49 5.53 3.61
C ARG A 88 15.83 4.05 3.71
N THR A 89 14.84 3.21 3.93
CA THR A 89 15.00 1.76 4.16
C THR A 89 14.32 0.91 3.10
N ASN A 90 13.45 1.49 2.27
CA ASN A 90 12.52 0.78 1.38
C ASN A 90 11.66 -0.26 2.12
N LEU A 91 11.26 0.04 3.35
CA LEU A 91 10.40 -0.82 4.16
C LEU A 91 9.03 -0.19 4.41
N LYS A 92 8.03 -1.05 4.60
CA LYS A 92 6.70 -0.66 5.06
C LYS A 92 6.69 -0.64 6.60
N PRO A 93 5.91 0.26 7.24
CA PRO A 93 5.70 0.21 8.68
C PRO A 93 5.18 -1.15 9.14
N GLY A 94 5.66 -1.59 10.31
CA GLY A 94 5.25 -2.85 10.94
C GLY A 94 3.86 -2.78 11.59
N SER A 95 3.47 -1.58 12.05
CA SER A 95 2.24 -1.35 12.79
C SER A 95 1.38 -0.33 12.06
N PHE A 96 0.14 -0.72 11.77
CA PHE A 96 -0.88 0.07 11.09
C PHE A 96 -2.22 -0.11 11.80
N SER A 97 -2.98 0.97 11.86
CA SER A 97 -4.43 0.95 12.10
C SER A 97 -5.12 1.73 11.00
N ALA A 98 -6.33 1.33 10.62
CA ALA A 98 -7.11 2.06 9.63
C ALA A 98 -8.61 2.02 9.93
N SER A 99 -9.26 3.13 9.58
CA SER A 99 -10.68 3.39 9.73
C SER A 99 -11.29 3.76 8.39
N SER A 100 -12.46 3.22 8.12
CA SER A 100 -13.23 3.45 6.89
C SER A 100 -14.74 3.40 7.19
N PRO A 101 -15.59 4.08 6.39
CA PRO A 101 -17.03 3.88 6.42
C PRO A 101 -17.45 2.41 6.21
N LEU A 102 -16.65 1.63 5.48
CA LEU A 102 -16.88 0.22 5.17
C LEU A 102 -15.69 -0.63 5.66
N GLN A 103 -15.57 -0.77 6.98
CA GLN A 103 -14.40 -1.36 7.65
C GLN A 103 -14.10 -2.80 7.19
N GLU A 104 -15.12 -3.58 6.90
CA GLU A 104 -15.01 -4.97 6.43
C GLU A 104 -14.34 -5.11 5.06
N ALA A 105 -14.32 -4.04 4.26
CA ALA A 105 -13.65 -4.01 2.96
C ALA A 105 -12.15 -3.66 3.09
N VAL A 106 -11.66 -3.40 4.30
CA VAL A 106 -10.28 -2.98 4.57
C VAL A 106 -9.51 -4.09 5.29
N GLY A 107 -8.51 -4.63 4.61
CA GLY A 107 -7.56 -5.59 5.17
C GLY A 107 -6.20 -4.97 5.44
N LEU A 108 -5.52 -5.48 6.47
CA LEU A 108 -4.12 -5.16 6.77
C LEU A 108 -3.25 -6.40 6.51
N GLY A 109 -2.10 -6.20 5.89
CA GLY A 109 -1.10 -7.25 5.77
C GLY A 109 -0.22 -7.09 4.54
N SER A 110 0.31 -8.20 4.05
CA SER A 110 1.10 -8.25 2.82
C SER A 110 0.76 -9.51 2.05
N ALA A 111 1.05 -9.52 0.76
CA ALA A 111 0.83 -10.69 -0.06
C ALA A 111 1.98 -10.87 -1.04
N GLY A 112 2.41 -12.12 -1.29
CA GLY A 112 3.54 -12.39 -2.20
C GLY A 112 3.34 -11.89 -3.65
N VAL A 113 2.09 -11.62 -4.03
CA VAL A 113 1.72 -10.92 -5.28
C VAL A 113 2.28 -9.49 -5.35
N ASP A 114 2.53 -8.83 -4.21
CA ASP A 114 3.06 -7.46 -4.13
C ASP A 114 4.47 -7.37 -4.77
N ASN A 115 5.21 -8.49 -4.86
CA ASN A 115 6.47 -8.56 -5.63
C ASN A 115 6.31 -8.18 -7.10
N LYS A 116 5.14 -8.42 -7.70
CA LYS A 116 4.87 -8.01 -9.09
C LYS A 116 4.81 -6.49 -9.23
N ILE A 117 4.41 -5.77 -8.18
CA ILE A 117 4.33 -4.31 -8.15
C ILE A 117 5.73 -3.74 -8.23
N ALA A 118 6.64 -4.15 -7.35
CA ALA A 118 8.03 -3.71 -7.35
C ALA A 118 8.76 -4.03 -8.67
N LYS A 119 8.45 -5.18 -9.29
CA LYS A 119 8.98 -5.55 -10.62
C LYS A 119 8.48 -4.63 -11.74
N ARG A 120 7.22 -4.22 -11.70
CA ARG A 120 6.61 -3.35 -12.72
C ARG A 120 6.95 -1.87 -12.50
N TYR A 121 7.01 -1.44 -11.24
CA TYR A 121 7.25 -0.07 -10.83
C TYR A 121 8.44 -0.02 -9.88
N SER A 122 9.63 0.23 -10.43
CA SER A 122 10.88 0.23 -9.65
C SER A 122 10.93 1.32 -8.58
N TRP A 123 10.09 2.35 -8.64
CA TRP A 123 9.94 3.34 -7.58
C TRP A 123 9.10 2.83 -6.38
N LEU A 124 8.49 1.64 -6.49
CA LEU A 124 7.75 0.93 -5.43
C LEU A 124 8.52 -0.29 -4.92
N GLN A 125 9.86 -0.23 -4.88
CA GLN A 125 10.68 -1.36 -4.41
C GLN A 125 10.26 -1.87 -3.01
N GLY A 126 9.89 -0.97 -2.09
CA GLY A 126 9.44 -1.36 -0.74
C GLY A 126 8.05 -2.02 -0.66
N ALA A 127 7.31 -2.10 -1.77
CA ALA A 127 6.03 -2.80 -1.79
C ALA A 127 6.21 -4.32 -1.66
N GLY A 128 7.24 -4.88 -2.30
CA GLY A 128 7.52 -6.31 -2.36
C GLY A 128 8.27 -6.87 -1.15
N ASP A 129 8.68 -8.12 -1.28
CA ASP A 129 9.51 -8.84 -0.34
C ASP A 129 10.97 -8.40 -0.45
N VAL A 130 11.67 -8.39 0.67
CA VAL A 130 13.11 -8.15 0.73
C VAL A 130 13.83 -9.49 0.64
N ARG A 131 14.91 -9.53 -0.14
CA ARG A 131 15.76 -10.71 -0.26
C ARG A 131 16.86 -10.67 0.79
N GLU A 132 16.88 -11.65 1.68
CA GLU A 132 17.90 -11.81 2.71
C GLU A 132 18.56 -13.18 2.54
N GLY A 133 19.74 -13.18 1.94
CA GLY A 133 20.40 -14.40 1.46
C GLY A 133 19.52 -15.14 0.44
N ASN A 134 19.02 -16.32 0.84
CA ASN A 134 18.18 -17.18 0.01
C ASN A 134 16.69 -17.13 0.35
N ILE A 135 16.28 -16.28 1.30
CA ILE A 135 14.90 -16.17 1.76
C ILE A 135 14.32 -14.85 1.26
N TRP A 136 13.07 -14.90 0.77
CA TRP A 136 12.26 -13.73 0.48
C TRP A 136 11.31 -13.52 1.66
N THR A 137 11.44 -12.37 2.32
CA THR A 137 10.66 -12.04 3.50
C THR A 137 9.87 -10.76 3.24
N SER A 138 8.57 -10.83 3.48
CA SER A 138 7.73 -9.63 3.51
C SER A 138 7.85 -8.97 4.87
N TYR A 139 8.21 -7.68 4.88
CA TYR A 139 8.27 -6.85 6.07
C TYR A 139 7.20 -5.77 6.06
N GLY A 140 6.53 -5.62 7.20
CA GLY A 140 5.48 -4.64 7.42
C GLY A 140 4.16 -4.95 6.70
N SER A 141 3.24 -3.99 6.77
CA SER A 141 1.90 -4.12 6.23
C SER A 141 1.58 -3.03 5.22
N ARG A 142 0.60 -3.30 4.37
CA ARG A 142 -0.12 -2.33 3.55
C ARG A 142 -1.61 -2.45 3.84
N LEU A 143 -2.39 -1.49 3.34
CA LEU A 143 -3.84 -1.59 3.30
C LEU A 143 -4.27 -2.28 2.02
N ALA A 144 -5.20 -3.21 2.12
CA ALA A 144 -5.95 -3.81 1.03
C ALA A 144 -7.38 -3.30 1.11
N VAL A 145 -7.93 -2.78 0.01
CA VAL A 145 -9.29 -2.25 -0.03
C VAL A 145 -10.04 -2.93 -1.16
N SER A 146 -10.94 -3.85 -0.81
CA SER A 146 -11.66 -4.69 -1.77
C SER A 146 -12.92 -4.05 -2.34
N ASP A 147 -13.31 -2.88 -1.82
CA ASP A 147 -14.48 -2.14 -2.27
C ASP A 147 -14.16 -0.65 -2.48
N GLY A 148 -14.59 -0.10 -3.61
CA GLY A 148 -14.41 1.31 -3.95
C GLY A 148 -15.18 2.26 -3.02
N ASP A 149 -16.24 1.79 -2.37
CA ASP A 149 -17.07 2.60 -1.47
C ASP A 149 -16.49 2.70 -0.04
N ALA A 150 -15.34 2.06 0.22
CA ALA A 150 -14.59 2.20 1.47
C ALA A 150 -13.87 3.56 1.63
N SER A 151 -13.98 4.47 0.66
CA SER A 151 -13.46 5.84 0.73
C SER A 151 -14.42 6.76 1.51
N PRO A 152 -13.92 7.72 2.33
CA PRO A 152 -12.51 8.00 2.61
C PRO A 152 -11.90 7.00 3.61
N LEU A 153 -10.58 6.81 3.50
CA LEU A 153 -9.77 6.04 4.43
C LEU A 153 -8.89 6.94 5.27
N THR A 154 -8.88 6.68 6.57
CA THR A 154 -7.91 7.22 7.51
C THR A 154 -7.05 6.08 8.02
N PHE A 155 -5.74 6.25 8.07
CA PHE A 155 -4.83 5.28 8.65
C PHE A 155 -3.76 5.94 9.50
N VAL A 156 -3.23 5.20 10.46
CA VAL A 156 -2.10 5.61 11.28
C VAL A 156 -1.03 4.54 11.23
N ALA A 157 0.20 4.95 10.91
CA ALA A 157 1.37 4.08 10.92
C ALA A 157 2.31 4.49 12.05
N ALA A 158 2.84 3.50 12.78
CA ALA A 158 3.82 3.74 13.83
C ALA A 158 5.25 3.54 13.33
N PHE A 159 6.13 4.45 13.72
CA PHE A 159 7.57 4.40 13.50
C PHE A 159 8.24 4.32 14.88
N PRO A 160 8.68 3.12 15.31
CA PRO A 160 9.30 2.98 16.60
C PRO A 160 10.64 3.70 16.63
N TYR A 161 10.94 4.35 17.75
CA TYR A 161 12.25 4.90 18.01
C TYR A 161 13.17 3.79 18.52
N VAL A 162 14.26 3.55 17.80
CA VAL A 162 15.28 2.58 18.19
C VAL A 162 16.61 3.32 18.31
N ASP A 163 17.37 3.08 19.38
CA ASP A 163 18.70 3.65 19.58
C ASP A 163 19.81 2.62 19.32
N GLY A 164 20.97 3.11 18.88
CA GLY A 164 22.21 2.34 18.85
C GLY A 164 22.21 1.15 17.87
N PRO A 165 23.02 0.10 18.18
CA PRO A 165 23.24 -1.04 17.28
C PRO A 165 21.97 -1.81 16.90
N LEU A 166 20.91 -1.72 17.70
CA LEU A 166 19.64 -2.39 17.44
C LEU A 166 19.00 -1.92 16.14
N ARG A 167 19.24 -0.68 15.69
CA ARG A 167 18.72 -0.18 14.40
C ARG A 167 19.08 -1.07 13.21
N ALA A 168 20.23 -1.74 13.23
CA ALA A 168 20.70 -2.55 12.12
C ALA A 168 20.01 -3.93 12.03
N VAL A 169 19.32 -4.36 13.09
CA VAL A 169 18.68 -5.68 13.16
C VAL A 169 17.16 -5.60 13.20
N VAL A 170 16.59 -4.40 13.27
CA VAL A 170 15.14 -4.20 13.22
C VAL A 170 14.69 -4.08 11.76
N HIS A 171 13.80 -4.97 11.33
CA HIS A 171 13.25 -5.00 9.97
C HIS A 171 11.94 -4.19 9.85
N VAL A 172 11.90 -3.01 10.46
CA VAL A 172 10.84 -2.00 10.30
C VAL A 172 11.47 -0.61 10.20
N PRO A 173 10.83 0.34 9.49
CA PRO A 173 11.31 1.72 9.47
C PRO A 173 11.20 2.35 10.86
N THR A 174 12.18 3.18 11.24
CA THR A 174 12.32 3.72 12.60
C THR A 174 12.23 5.25 12.64
N ALA A 175 11.79 5.79 13.78
CA ALA A 175 11.81 7.21 14.06
C ALA A 175 13.25 7.71 14.37
N PRO A 176 13.57 9.00 14.12
CA PRO A 176 12.68 10.00 13.53
C PRO A 176 12.57 9.84 12.00
N VAL A 177 11.39 10.13 11.45
CA VAL A 177 11.09 10.18 10.02
C VAL A 177 10.52 11.55 9.67
N ALA A 178 10.91 12.11 8.52
CA ALA A 178 10.25 13.28 7.96
C ALA A 178 9.18 12.85 6.95
N ILE A 179 8.13 13.66 6.73
CA ILE A 179 7.14 13.38 5.67
C ILE A 179 7.81 13.26 4.30
N SER A 180 8.88 14.03 4.04
CA SER A 180 9.67 13.93 2.82
C SER A 180 10.43 12.61 2.66
N ASP A 181 10.59 11.82 3.73
CA ASP A 181 11.19 10.48 3.66
C ASP A 181 10.16 9.41 3.29
N LEU A 182 8.88 9.76 3.28
CA LEU A 182 7.79 8.82 3.06
C LEU A 182 7.30 8.87 1.61
N LEU A 183 6.96 7.70 1.09
CA LEU A 183 6.28 7.51 -0.17
C LEU A 183 4.90 6.92 0.11
N LEU A 184 3.85 7.68 -0.22
CA LEU A 184 2.48 7.19 -0.22
C LEU A 184 2.06 6.84 -1.65
N ALA A 185 1.60 5.62 -1.85
CA ALA A 185 1.18 5.14 -3.16
C ALA A 185 -0.11 4.35 -3.11
N LEU A 186 -0.88 4.44 -4.19
CA LEU A 186 -2.07 3.66 -4.45
C LEU A 186 -1.82 2.78 -5.68
N VAL A 187 -2.13 1.50 -5.57
CA VAL A 187 -1.98 0.53 -6.67
C VAL A 187 -3.31 -0.17 -6.87
N TYR A 188 -3.79 -0.26 -8.10
CA TYR A 188 -4.95 -1.08 -8.42
C TYR A 188 -4.49 -2.46 -8.90
N MET A 189 -4.96 -3.48 -8.18
CA MET A 189 -4.68 -4.88 -8.43
C MET A 189 -5.92 -5.56 -9.01
N GLY A 190 -5.73 -6.35 -10.07
CA GLY A 190 -6.76 -7.23 -10.62
C GLY A 190 -6.90 -8.54 -9.83
N PRO A 191 -7.95 -9.32 -10.13
CA PRO A 191 -8.31 -10.54 -9.37
C PRO A 191 -7.23 -11.63 -9.37
N ASP A 192 -6.39 -11.73 -10.40
CA ASP A 192 -5.29 -12.72 -10.48
C ASP A 192 -3.93 -12.10 -10.10
N GLY A 193 -3.95 -10.95 -9.42
CA GLY A 193 -2.76 -10.21 -9.06
C GLY A 193 -2.10 -9.52 -10.25
N GLN A 194 -2.87 -9.16 -11.29
CA GLN A 194 -2.44 -8.20 -12.29
C GLN A 194 -2.21 -6.86 -11.58
N VAL A 195 -1.09 -6.20 -11.88
CA VAL A 195 -0.88 -4.83 -11.40
C VAL A 195 -1.42 -3.92 -12.50
N TYR A 196 -2.62 -3.37 -12.37
CA TYR A 196 -3.23 -2.56 -13.44
C TYR A 196 -2.51 -1.22 -13.61
N TRP A 197 -2.45 -0.44 -12.53
CA TRP A 197 -1.72 0.82 -12.47
C TRP A 197 -1.21 1.09 -11.06
N ALA A 198 -0.25 2.01 -10.95
CA ALA A 198 0.24 2.54 -9.69
C ALA A 198 0.34 4.06 -9.78
N GLN A 199 -0.17 4.75 -8.75
CA GLN A 199 -0.16 6.20 -8.64
C GLN A 199 0.64 6.59 -7.39
N ARG A 200 1.60 7.49 -7.57
CA ARG A 200 2.25 8.17 -6.45
C ARG A 200 1.31 9.26 -5.95
N LEU A 201 1.00 9.22 -4.65
CA LEU A 201 0.10 10.18 -4.00
C LEU A 201 0.91 11.29 -3.33
N GLN A 202 2.01 10.93 -2.65
CA GLN A 202 2.99 11.84 -2.06
C GLN A 202 4.39 11.20 -2.05
N GLY A 203 5.46 12.02 -2.01
CA GLY A 203 6.84 11.56 -1.78
C GLY A 203 7.83 11.68 -2.93
#